data_AF-A0A8D8FE04-F1
#
_entry.id   AF-A0A8D8FE04-F1
#
_cell.length_a   1.000
_cell.length_b   1.000
_cell.length_c   1.000
_cell.angle_alpha   90.00
_cell.angle_beta   90.00
_cell.angle_gamma   90.00
#
_symmetry.space_group_name_H-M   'P 1'
#
loop_
_entity.id
_entity.type
_entity.pdbx_description
1 polymer ?
#
loop_
_entity_poly.entity_id
_entity_poly.type
_entity_poly.pdbx_seq_one_letter_code
_entity_poly.pdbx_strand_id
1 'polypeptide(L)'
;DRVAPETIDQSNESKRLEERQQALFSLYPEADPEDAVEKRLPAEIPMEHLGNRIHVKCLQLKLELEVEPIFASMAIYDAKERKKISENFYFDMNSESLRRMLVGHLPFSDI
;
A
#
# COMPACT_ATOMS: atom_id res chain seq x y z
N ASP A 1 -31.11 -8.40 -24.87
CA ASP A 1 -30.48 -9.11 -26.00
C ASP A 1 -29.03 -9.44 -25.72
N ARG A 2 -28.61 -10.68 -26.00
CA ARG A 2 -27.20 -11.07 -25.97
C ARG A 2 -26.57 -10.63 -27.30
N VAL A 3 -25.75 -9.59 -27.24
CA VAL A 3 -24.92 -9.17 -28.38
C VAL A 3 -23.76 -10.17 -28.52
N ALA A 4 -23.43 -10.53 -29.75
CA ALA A 4 -22.33 -11.46 -30.03
C ALA A 4 -20.99 -10.88 -29.53
N PRO A 5 -20.10 -11.70 -28.92
CA PRO A 5 -18.81 -11.24 -28.38
C PRO A 5 -17.97 -10.48 -29.41
N GLU A 6 -17.97 -10.94 -30.66
CA GLU A 6 -17.21 -10.34 -31.75
C GLU A 6 -17.67 -8.91 -32.04
N THR A 7 -18.98 -8.64 -31.95
CA THR A 7 -19.54 -7.30 -32.15
C THR A 7 -19.14 -6.35 -31.02
N ILE A 8 -19.05 -6.86 -29.79
CA ILE A 8 -18.58 -6.09 -28.64
C ILE A 8 -17.09 -5.76 -28.81
N ASP A 9 -16.28 -6.73 -29.23
CA ASP A 9 -14.85 -6.54 -29.45
C ASP A 9 -14.56 -5.52 -30.55
N GLN A 10 -15.31 -5.57 -31.66
CA GLN A 10 -15.19 -4.62 -32.77
C GLN A 10 -15.60 -3.19 -32.36
N SER A 11 -16.66 -3.07 -31.54
CA SER A 11 -17.08 -1.78 -30.98
C SER A 11 -16.04 -1.23 -30.02
N ASN A 12 -15.48 -2.07 -29.16
CA ASN A 12 -14.43 -1.69 -28.20
C ASN A 12 -13.14 -1.28 -28.92
N GLU A 13 -12.78 -1.96 -30.01
CA GLU A 13 -11.64 -1.58 -30.85
C GLU A 13 -11.85 -0.20 -31.46
N SER A 14 -13.01 0.05 -32.05
CA SER A 14 -13.34 1.35 -32.64
C SER A 14 -13.26 2.48 -31.59
N LYS A 15 -13.81 2.26 -30.40
CA LYS A 15 -13.74 3.22 -29.28
C LYS A 15 -12.33 3.46 -28.76
N ARG A 16 -11.44 2.45 -28.79
CA ARG A 16 -10.02 2.61 -28.39
C ARG A 16 -9.24 3.50 -29.38
N LEU A 17 -9.75 3.70 -30.59
CA LEU A 17 -9.12 4.53 -31.61
C LEU A 17 -9.66 5.96 -31.61
N GLU A 18 -10.87 6.19 -31.10
CA GLU A 18 -11.43 7.53 -30.91
C GLU A 18 -10.55 8.35 -29.95
N GLU A 19 -10.20 9.57 -30.39
CA GLU A 19 -9.38 10.55 -29.62
C GLU A 19 -7.99 10.06 -29.18
N ARG A 20 -7.49 8.95 -29.77
CA ARG A 20 -6.18 8.41 -29.43
C ARG A 20 -5.06 9.33 -29.92
N GLN A 21 -4.41 10.00 -28.96
CA GLN A 21 -3.26 10.86 -29.24
C GLN A 21 -2.08 10.02 -29.76
N GLN A 22 -1.65 10.28 -31.00
CA GLN A 22 -0.57 9.52 -31.66
C GLN A 22 0.82 9.82 -31.08
N ALA A 23 0.94 10.92 -30.33
CA ALA A 23 2.19 11.60 -30.01
C ALA A 23 2.26 12.01 -28.52
N LEU A 24 1.69 11.19 -27.64
CA LEU A 24 1.49 11.50 -26.21
C LEU A 24 2.81 11.84 -25.49
N PHE A 25 3.92 11.29 -25.96
CA PHE A 25 5.26 11.47 -25.40
C PHE A 25 6.23 12.18 -26.36
N SER A 26 5.76 12.86 -27.41
CA SER A 26 6.65 13.48 -28.40
C SER A 26 7.52 14.61 -27.85
N LEU A 27 7.20 15.15 -26.67
CA LEU A 27 8.02 16.15 -25.97
C LEU A 27 8.78 15.57 -24.77
N TYR A 28 8.61 14.28 -24.48
CA TYR A 28 9.40 13.64 -23.44
C TYR A 28 10.84 13.50 -23.93
N PRO A 29 11.84 13.73 -23.07
CA PRO A 29 13.22 13.37 -23.37
C PRO A 29 13.29 11.89 -23.75
N GLU A 30 14.10 11.56 -24.75
CA GLU A 30 14.41 10.15 -25.03
C GLU A 30 15.02 9.53 -23.78
N ALA A 31 14.38 8.46 -23.27
CA ALA A 31 14.93 7.70 -22.17
C ALA A 31 16.20 6.99 -22.64
N ASP A 32 17.24 7.00 -21.81
CA ASP A 32 18.41 6.18 -22.07
C ASP A 32 17.97 4.70 -22.15
N PRO A 33 18.30 3.95 -23.21
CA PRO A 33 17.95 2.54 -23.32
C PRO A 33 18.43 1.71 -22.12
N GLU A 34 19.47 2.14 -21.41
CA GLU A 34 19.93 1.49 -20.17
C GLU A 34 18.99 1.71 -18.97
N ASP A 35 18.26 2.82 -18.95
CA ASP A 35 17.31 3.22 -17.89
C ASP A 35 15.84 2.89 -18.26
N ALA A 36 15.56 2.59 -19.53
CA ALA A 36 14.23 2.26 -20.03
C ALA A 36 13.64 0.97 -19.42
N VAL A 37 14.50 0.11 -18.88
CA VAL A 37 14.11 -1.10 -18.15
C VAL A 37 14.51 -0.92 -16.69
N GLU A 38 13.52 -0.83 -15.81
CA GLU A 38 13.76 -0.84 -14.37
C GLU A 38 14.41 -2.18 -13.97
N LYS A 39 15.73 -2.19 -13.78
CA LYS A 39 16.51 -3.35 -13.33
C LYS A 39 16.28 -3.55 -11.83
N ARG A 40 15.10 -4.07 -11.46
CA ARG A 40 14.81 -4.44 -10.07
C ARG A 40 15.73 -5.59 -9.67
N LEU A 41 16.42 -5.41 -8.55
CA LEU A 41 17.13 -6.52 -7.93
C LEU A 41 16.11 -7.61 -7.56
N PRO A 42 16.41 -8.90 -7.78
CA PRO A 42 15.54 -9.97 -7.34
C PRO A 42 15.36 -9.87 -5.82
N ALA A 43 14.13 -10.08 -5.35
CA ALA A 43 13.85 -10.11 -3.93
C ALA A 43 14.69 -11.20 -3.25
N GLU A 44 15.17 -10.92 -2.04
CA GLU A 44 15.87 -11.91 -1.24
C GLU A 44 14.93 -13.09 -0.92
N ILE A 45 15.49 -14.30 -0.91
CA ILE A 45 14.74 -15.50 -0.56
C ILE A 45 14.29 -15.35 0.90
N PRO A 46 13.02 -15.60 1.25
CA PRO A 46 12.57 -15.57 2.63
C PRO A 46 13.41 -16.52 3.49
N MET A 47 14.09 -15.99 4.51
CA MET A 47 14.91 -16.76 5.42
C MET A 47 14.47 -16.54 6.86
N GLU A 48 14.61 -17.58 7.68
CA GLU A 48 14.39 -17.46 9.11
C GLU A 48 15.41 -16.48 9.69
N HIS A 49 14.93 -15.50 10.46
CA HIS A 49 15.80 -14.54 11.13
C HIS A 49 16.46 -15.25 12.32
N LEU A 50 17.72 -15.65 12.13
CA LEU A 50 18.56 -16.24 13.16
C LEU A 50 19.03 -15.15 14.14
N GLY A 51 18.77 -15.31 15.44
CA GLY A 51 19.13 -14.33 16.46
C GLY A 51 18.26 -14.39 17.72
N ASN A 52 18.29 -13.31 18.51
CA ASN A 52 17.48 -13.19 19.71
C ASN A 52 16.02 -12.92 19.35
N ARG A 53 15.09 -13.71 19.89
CA ARG A 53 13.65 -13.47 19.77
C ARG A 53 13.18 -12.64 20.96
N ILE A 54 12.58 -11.50 20.68
CA ILE A 54 12.02 -10.60 21.69
C ILE A 54 10.50 -10.69 21.60
N HIS A 55 9.84 -10.99 22.72
CA HIS A 55 8.39 -10.92 22.83
C HIS A 55 8.01 -9.62 23.54
N VAL A 56 7.35 -8.72 22.81
CA VAL A 56 6.83 -7.46 23.36
C VAL A 56 5.32 -7.59 23.54
N LYS A 57 4.84 -7.40 24.76
CA LYS A 57 3.41 -7.37 25.09
C LYS A 57 3.02 -5.97 25.53
N CYS A 58 2.19 -5.30 24.74
CA CYS A 58 1.56 -4.06 25.17
C CYS A 58 0.41 -4.39 26.15
N LEU A 59 0.52 -3.97 27.41
CA LEU A 59 -0.53 -4.18 28.41
C LEU A 59 -1.61 -3.10 28.36
N GLN A 60 -1.19 -1.86 28.13
CA GLN A 60 -2.07 -0.70 28.05
C GLN A 60 -1.38 0.41 27.28
N LEU A 61 -2.09 0.99 26.31
CA LEU A 61 -1.71 2.21 25.61
C LEU A 61 -2.83 3.22 25.85
N LYS A 62 -2.49 4.38 26.41
CA LYS A 62 -3.44 5.46 26.71
C LYS A 62 -2.86 6.77 26.20
N LEU A 63 -3.71 7.59 25.61
CA LEU A 63 -3.38 8.94 25.16
C LEU A 63 -4.29 9.91 25.91
N GLU A 64 -3.71 10.87 26.62
CA GLU A 64 -4.44 11.96 27.28
C GLU A 64 -4.72 13.09 26.28
N LEU A 65 -5.49 12.79 25.24
CA LEU A 65 -5.83 13.74 24.19
C LEU A 65 -7.29 13.54 23.79
N GLU A 66 -8.07 14.62 23.75
CA GLU A 66 -9.51 14.59 23.41
C GLU A 66 -9.74 14.80 21.90
N VAL A 67 -8.99 14.07 21.06
CA VAL A 67 -9.17 14.13 19.60
C VAL A 67 -9.52 12.75 19.08
N GLU A 68 -10.50 12.67 18.18
CA GLU A 68 -10.92 11.45 17.50
C GLU A 68 -10.98 11.72 15.98
N PRO A 69 -10.66 10.74 15.11
CA PRO A 69 -10.21 9.38 15.42
C PRO A 69 -8.72 9.26 15.77
N ILE A 70 -8.36 8.24 16.56
CA ILE A 70 -7.00 7.91 16.98
C ILE A 70 -6.56 6.58 16.37
N PHE A 71 -5.61 6.67 15.44
CA PHE A 71 -4.84 5.53 14.93
C PHE A 71 -3.39 5.71 15.35
N ALA A 72 -2.79 4.66 15.91
CA ALA A 72 -1.40 4.68 16.34
C ALA A 72 -0.58 3.62 15.61
N SER A 73 0.71 3.91 15.43
CA SER A 73 1.69 2.92 15.00
C SER A 73 2.88 2.94 15.94
N MET A 74 3.44 1.77 16.24
CA MET A 74 4.60 1.60 17.10
C MET A 74 5.63 0.75 16.38
N ALA A 75 6.92 1.04 16.59
CA ALA A 75 8.00 0.18 16.13
C ALA A 75 9.14 0.18 17.16
N ILE A 76 9.91 -0.90 17.16
CA ILE A 76 11.06 -1.10 18.04
C ILE A 76 12.29 -0.63 17.29
N TYR A 77 13.11 0.19 17.97
CA TYR A 77 14.36 0.70 17.47
C TYR A 77 15.51 0.22 18.35
N ASP A 78 16.64 -0.09 17.72
CA ASP A 78 17.92 -0.13 18.40
C ASP A 78 18.35 1.32 18.67
N ALA A 79 18.38 1.73 19.93
CA ALA A 79 18.74 3.09 20.34
C ALA A 79 20.21 3.44 20.07
N LYS A 80 21.10 2.43 20.08
CA LYS A 80 22.54 2.61 19.83
C LYS A 80 22.80 2.79 18.35
N GLU A 81 22.22 1.92 17.52
CA GLU A 81 22.39 1.97 16.06
C GLU A 81 21.45 2.95 15.36
N ARG A 82 20.44 3.47 16.09
CA ARG A 82 19.37 4.34 15.56
C ARG A 82 18.64 3.71 14.38
N LYS A 83 18.43 2.38 14.44
CA LYS A 83 17.86 1.58 13.36
C LYS A 83 16.55 0.92 13.80
N LYS A 84 15.55 0.89 12.92
CA LYS A 84 14.30 0.16 13.14
C LYS A 84 14.58 -1.34 13.04
N ILE A 85 14.16 -2.11 14.05
CA ILE A 85 14.43 -3.55 14.15
C ILE A 85 13.16 -4.41 14.17
N SER A 86 11.98 -3.80 14.13
CA SER A 86 10.70 -4.50 14.00
C SER A 86 9.91 -3.99 12.79
N GLU A 87 8.82 -4.68 12.49
CA GLU A 87 7.71 -4.13 11.71
C GLU A 87 7.00 -2.99 12.47
N ASN A 88 6.02 -2.37 11.81
CA ASN A 88 5.10 -1.45 12.49
C ASN A 88 3.95 -2.25 13.10
N PHE A 89 3.67 -2.00 14.38
CA PHE A 89 2.47 -2.47 15.06
C PHE A 89 1.41 -1.38 15.00
N TYR A 90 0.28 -1.65 14.36
CA TYR A 90 -0.81 -0.69 14.22
C TYR A 90 -1.86 -0.91 15.30
N PHE A 91 -2.41 0.18 15.83
CA PHE A 91 -3.44 0.16 16.87
C PHE A 91 -4.57 1.10 16.48
N ASP A 92 -5.78 0.58 16.55
CA ASP A 92 -7.00 1.38 16.54
C ASP A 92 -7.40 1.67 18.00
N MET A 93 -7.20 2.91 18.43
CA MET A 93 -7.51 3.36 19.78
C MET A 93 -8.91 3.99 19.88
N ASN A 94 -9.70 3.92 18.81
CA ASN A 94 -11.05 4.50 18.78
C ASN A 94 -12.03 3.70 19.64
N SER A 95 -13.01 4.43 20.19
CA SER A 95 -14.20 3.84 20.81
C SER A 95 -14.90 2.89 19.83
N GLU A 96 -15.56 1.84 20.34
CA GLU A 96 -16.25 0.87 19.47
C GLU A 96 -17.35 1.53 18.63
N SER A 97 -18.02 2.56 19.19
CA SER A 97 -18.99 3.38 18.47
C SER A 97 -18.38 4.07 17.26
N LEU A 98 -17.22 4.70 17.43
CA LEU A 98 -16.54 5.40 16.35
C LEU A 98 -16.02 4.43 15.29
N ARG A 99 -15.47 3.28 15.72
CA ARG A 99 -15.09 2.21 14.79
C ARG A 99 -16.26 1.80 13.89
N ARG A 100 -17.45 1.57 14.45
CA ARG A 100 -18.66 1.24 13.67
C ARG A 100 -19.03 2.31 12.65
N MET A 101 -18.85 3.59 12.98
CA MET A 101 -19.06 4.69 12.03
C MET A 101 -18.04 4.68 10.89
N LEU A 102 -16.81 4.23 11.16
CA LEU A 102 -15.70 4.21 10.20
C LEU A 102 -15.67 2.98 9.28
N VAL A 103 -16.30 1.86 9.64
CA VAL A 103 -16.28 0.60 8.86
C VAL A 103 -16.67 0.80 7.39
N GLY A 104 -17.63 1.69 7.10
CA GLY A 104 -18.07 1.95 5.71
C GLY A 104 -17.15 2.89 4.92
N HIS A 105 -16.20 3.54 5.58
CA HIS A 105 -15.31 4.56 5.01
C HIS A 105 -13.84 4.12 4.94
N LEU A 106 -13.47 3.08 5.69
CA LEU A 106 -12.13 2.50 5.66
C LEU A 106 -12.12 1.27 4.74
N PRO A 107 -11.42 1.31 3.59
CA PRO A 107 -11.42 0.20 2.64
C PRO A 107 -10.70 -1.05 3.18
N PHE A 108 -9.78 -0.88 4.14
CA PHE A 108 -9.02 -1.96 4.75
C PHE A 108 -8.78 -1.65 6.23
N SER A 109 -9.22 -2.54 7.11
CA SER A 109 -8.75 -2.61 8.50
C SER A 109 -7.82 -3.82 8.59
N ASP A 110 -6.55 -3.60 8.92
CA ASP A 110 -5.65 -4.70 9.22
C ASP A 110 -6.19 -5.43 10.47
N ILE A 111 -6.46 -6.73 10.35
CA ILE A 111 -6.97 -7.61 11.42
C ILE A 111 -5.82 -8.01 12.34
#